data_AF-A0A519KZG9-F1
#
_entry.id   AF-A0A519KZG9-F1
#
_cell.length_a   1.000
_cell.length_b   1.000
_cell.length_c   1.000
_cell.angle_alpha   90.00
_cell.angle_beta   90.00
_cell.angle_gamma   90.00
#
_symmetry.space_group_name_H-M   'P 1'
#
loop_
_entity.id
_entity.type
_entity.pdbx_description
1 polymer ?
#
loop_
_entity_poly.entity_id
_entity_poly.type
_entity_poly.pdbx_seq_one_letter_code
_entity_poly.pdbx_strand_id
1 'polypeptide(L)' 'MFDNVDWAEIGRATVDTLLMLGGSLVLTVVLGIPLGVLLYLAGKGRLAANPVLNAGLSFVVNVLRSVP' A
#
# COMPACT_ATOMS: atom_id res chain seq x y z
N MET A 1 10.44 -33.77 -19.60
CA MET A 1 10.78 -32.94 -18.41
C MET A 1 9.68 -31.94 -18.05
N PHE A 2 8.81 -31.52 -18.99
CA PHE A 2 7.66 -30.64 -18.72
C PHE A 2 6.28 -31.30 -18.95
N ASP A 3 6.21 -32.63 -19.10
CA ASP A 3 4.95 -33.35 -19.36
C ASP A 3 3.94 -33.30 -18.19
N ASN A 4 4.39 -32.91 -16.99
CA ASN A 4 3.52 -32.75 -15.81
C ASN A 4 3.10 -31.29 -15.57
N VAL A 5 3.44 -30.36 -16.47
CA VAL A 5 3.09 -28.94 -16.29
C VAL A 5 1.72 -28.68 -16.90
N ASP A 6 0.75 -28.37 -16.05
CA ASP A 6 -0.54 -27.86 -16.48
C ASP A 6 -0.47 -26.34 -16.72
N TRP A 7 -0.26 -25.97 -17.99
CA TRP A 7 -0.17 -24.57 -18.40
C TRP A 7 -1.47 -23.79 -18.19
N ALA A 8 -2.62 -24.46 -18.17
CA ALA A 8 -3.90 -23.81 -17.91
C ALA A 8 -4.02 -23.41 -16.42
N GLU A 9 -3.51 -24.25 -15.53
CA GLU A 9 -3.47 -23.98 -14.09
C GLU A 9 -2.55 -22.80 -13.77
N ILE A 10 -1.38 -22.72 -14.42
CA ILE A 10 -0.46 -21.57 -14.28
C ILE A 10 -1.15 -20.27 -14.73
N GLY A 11 -1.88 -20.32 -15.85
CA GLY A 11 -2.64 -19.18 -16.34
C GLY A 11 -3.68 -18.69 -15.33
N ARG A 12 -4.45 -19.61 -14.74
CA ARG A 12 -5.45 -19.27 -13.70
C ARG A 12 -4.80 -18.69 -12.46
N ALA A 13 -3.77 -19.32 -11.92
CA ALA A 13 -3.05 -18.81 -10.76
C ALA A 13 -2.46 -17.41 -10.99
N THR A 14 -2.00 -17.12 -12.21
CA THR A 14 -1.52 -15.79 -12.59
C THR A 14 -2.65 -14.76 -12.56
N VAL A 15 -3.82 -15.11 -13.08
CA VAL A 15 -4.99 -14.21 -13.04
C VAL A 15 -5.45 -13.99 -11.60
N ASP A 16 -5.50 -15.03 -10.77
CA ASP A 16 -5.89 -14.92 -9.37
C ASP A 16 -4.95 -14.00 -8.60
N THR A 17 -3.63 -14.16 -8.78
CA THR A 17 -2.65 -13.25 -8.16
C THR A 17 -2.78 -11.82 -8.66
N LEU A 18 -3.01 -11.61 -9.96
CA LEU A 18 -3.28 -10.28 -10.51
C LEU A 18 -4.54 -9.65 -9.93
N LEU A 19 -5.60 -10.43 -9.70
CA LEU A 19 -6.83 -9.95 -9.09
C LEU A 19 -6.62 -9.58 -7.61
N MET A 20 -5.88 -10.40 -6.85
CA MET A 20 -5.51 -10.11 -5.46
C MET A 20 -4.66 -8.83 -5.36
N LEU A 21 -3.64 -8.71 -6.21
CA LEU A 21 -2.78 -7.53 -6.28
C LEU A 21 -3.56 -6.30 -6.75
N GLY A 22 -4.39 -6.43 -7.78
CA GLY A 22 -5.22 -5.35 -8.29
C GLY A 22 -6.17 -4.81 -7.23
N GLY A 23 -6.89 -5.69 -6.53
CA GLY A 23 -7.78 -5.30 -5.44
C GLY A 23 -7.06 -4.61 -4.27
N SER A 24 -5.93 -5.19 -3.83
CA SER A 24 -5.13 -4.59 -2.75
C SER A 24 -4.49 -3.25 -3.14
N LEU A 25 -4.05 -3.12 -4.39
CA LEU A 25 -3.50 -1.87 -4.94
C LEU A 25 -4.55 -0.76 -4.91
N VAL A 26 -5.77 -1.03 -5.37
CA VAL A 26 -6.85 -0.03 -5.38
C VAL A 26 -7.12 0.48 -3.96
N LEU A 27 -7.28 -0.42 -2.98
CA LEU A 27 -7.49 -0.03 -1.59
C LEU A 27 -6.30 0.75 -1.02
N THR A 28 -5.08 0.30 -1.30
CA THR A 28 -3.84 0.95 -0.86
C THR A 28 -3.70 2.35 -1.44
N VAL A 29 -4.05 2.55 -2.70
CA VAL A 29 -4.01 3.86 -3.36
C VAL A 29 -5.07 4.79 -2.77
N VAL A 30 -6.30 4.31 -2.61
CA VAL A 30 -7.42 5.10 -2.07
C VAL A 30 -7.16 5.55 -0.64
N LEU A 31 -6.55 4.72 0.20
CA LEU A 31 -6.26 5.08 1.60
C LEU A 31 -4.88 5.72 1.78
N GLY A 32 -3.87 5.19 1.10
CA GLY A 32 -2.47 5.59 1.24
C GLY A 32 -2.17 6.96 0.67
N ILE A 33 -2.81 7.35 -0.46
CA ILE A 33 -2.61 8.69 -1.02
C ILE A 33 -3.13 9.77 -0.07
N PRO A 34 -4.39 9.75 0.41
CA PRO A 34 -4.87 10.73 1.38
C PRO A 34 -4.01 10.80 2.64
N LEU A 35 -3.61 9.65 3.21
CA LEU A 35 -2.72 9.59 4.37
C LEU A 35 -1.36 10.24 4.08
N GLY A 36 -0.77 9.95 2.92
CA GLY A 36 0.49 10.55 2.47
C GLY A 36 0.39 12.06 2.26
N VAL A 37 -0.72 12.54 1.70
CA VAL A 37 -0.99 13.98 1.52
C VAL A 37 -1.18 14.67 2.86
N LEU A 38 -1.91 14.07 3.81
CA LEU A 38 -2.09 14.63 5.16
C LEU A 38 -0.76 14.72 5.92
N LEU A 39 0.06 13.67 5.87
CA LEU A 39 1.42 13.70 6.40
C LEU A 39 2.28 14.77 5.74
N TYR A 40 2.15 14.91 4.42
CA TYR A 40 2.85 15.96 3.69
C TYR A 40 2.42 17.32 4.23
N LEU A 41 1.14 17.65 4.25
CA LEU A 41 0.64 18.98 4.66
C LEU A 41 0.90 19.30 6.14
N ALA A 42 0.90 18.29 7.02
CA ALA A 42 1.17 18.45 8.45
C ALA A 42 2.66 18.68 8.79
N GLY A 43 3.57 18.51 7.82
CA GLY A 43 5.01 18.70 7.99
C GLY A 43 5.41 20.12 8.42
N LYS A 44 6.56 20.24 9.09
CA LYS A 44 7.09 21.54 9.55
C LYS A 44 7.32 22.48 8.36
N GLY A 45 6.77 23.70 8.43
CA GLY A 45 6.92 24.73 7.40
C GLY A 45 5.93 24.65 6.23
N ARG A 46 4.84 23.89 6.37
CA ARG A 46 3.80 23.74 5.34
C ARG A 46 2.47 24.37 5.73
N LEU A 47 1.55 24.43 4.77
CA LEU A 47 0.24 25.10 4.83
C LEU A 47 -0.57 24.78 6.11
N ALA A 48 -0.47 23.56 6.63
CA ALA A 48 -1.19 23.12 7.83
C ALA A 48 -0.23 22.50 8.87
N ALA A 49 0.91 23.17 9.12
CA ALA A 49 1.96 22.68 10.01
C ALA A 49 1.42 22.37 11.42
N ASN A 50 1.30 21.09 11.75
CA ASN A 50 0.97 20.61 13.09
C ASN A 50 1.98 19.51 13.49
N PRO A 51 2.99 19.86 14.31
CA PRO A 51 4.07 18.93 14.66
C PRO A 51 3.58 17.72 15.46
N VAL A 52 2.49 17.84 16.22
CA VAL A 52 1.90 16.75 17.00
C VAL A 52 1.17 15.77 16.08
N LEU A 53 0.34 16.29 15.16
CA LEU A 53 -0.36 15.47 14.17
C LEU A 53 0.63 14.75 13.26
N ASN A 54 1.65 15.46 12.77
CA ASN A 54 2.67 14.87 11.92
C ASN A 54 3.48 13.79 12.63
N ALA A 55 3.85 13.99 13.91
CA ALA A 55 4.55 12.99 14.70
C ALA A 55 3.70 11.73 14.93
N GLY A 56 2.42 11.90 15.30
CA GLY A 56 1.49 10.79 15.51
C GLY A 56 1.23 9.98 14.24
N LEU A 57 0.90 10.65 13.13
CA LEU A 57 0.70 10.00 11.84
C LEU A 57 1.98 9.31 11.35
N SER A 58 3.14 9.95 11.52
CA SER A 58 4.43 9.37 11.10
C SER A 58 4.75 8.11 11.89
N PHE A 59 4.48 8.10 13.20
CA PHE A 59 4.63 6.91 14.04
C PHE A 59 3.74 5.78 13.55
N VAL A 60 2.43 6.03 13.36
CA VAL A 60 1.47 5.01 12.89
C VAL A 60 1.88 4.44 11.53
N VAL A 61 2.24 5.30 10.57
CA VAL A 61 2.67 4.87 9.23
C VAL A 61 4.00 4.13 9.27
N ASN A 62 4.94 4.51 10.14
CA ASN A 62 6.19 3.78 10.31
C ASN A 62 5.95 2.38 10.90
N VAL A 63 5.07 2.27 11.90
CA VAL A 63 4.70 0.98 12.49
C VAL A 63 4.02 0.09 11.46
N LEU A 64 3.00 0.57 10.75
CA LEU A 64 2.32 -0.20 9.70
C LEU A 64 3.29 -0.68 8.61
N ARG A 65 4.24 0.16 8.19
CA ARG A 65 5.27 -0.21 7.20
C ARG A 65 6.30 -1.21 7.71
N SER A 66 6.46 -1.33 9.03
CA SER A 66 7.40 -2.28 9.64
C SER A 66 6.79 -3.66 9.90
N VAL A 67 5.48 -3.83 9.69
CA VAL A 67 4.83 -5.14 9.80
C VAL A 67 5.17 -5.97 8.54
N PRO A 68 5.76 -7.17 8.70
CA PRO A 68 6.09 -8.07 7.60
C PRO A 68 4.86 -8.74 6.99
#